data_AF-A0A7L3HFT0-F1
#
_entry.id   AF-A0A7L3HFT0-F1
#
_cell.length_a   1.000
_cell.length_b   1.000
_cell.length_c   1.000
_cell.angle_alpha   90.00
_cell.angle_beta   90.00
_cell.angle_gamma   90.00
#
_symmetry.space_group_name_H-M   'P 1'
#
loop_
_entity.id
_entity.type
_entity.pdbx_description
1 polymer ?
#
loop_
_entity_poly.entity_id
_entity_poly.type
_entity_poly.pdbx_seq_one_letter_code
_entity_poly.pdbx_strand_id
1 'polypeptide(L)' 'RALGPGAEPLLRALSSERPPAELGALLCNLSQAPEGRGALLEPSGRVVRRMLELVSWPESAELRRGVVGALRNCCFEHGE' A
#
# COMPACT_ATOMS: atom_id res chain seq x y z
N ARG A 1 0.33 -10.59 13.14
CA ARG A 1 0.37 -9.39 12.27
C ARG A 1 0.42 -9.89 10.84
N ALA A 2 -0.49 -9.45 9.96
CA ALA A 2 -0.65 -10.04 8.62
C ALA A 2 0.58 -9.84 7.71
N LEU A 3 1.38 -8.81 7.98
CA LEU A 3 2.73 -8.67 7.45
C LEU A 3 3.72 -9.31 8.44
N GLY A 4 4.51 -10.27 7.97
CA GLY A 4 5.49 -11.00 8.79
C GLY A 4 6.58 -10.11 9.39
N PRO A 5 7.50 -10.66 10.20
CA PRO A 5 8.52 -9.88 10.93
C PRO A 5 9.45 -9.06 10.01
N GLY A 6 9.61 -9.45 8.74
CA GLY A 6 10.40 -8.72 7.76
C GLY A 6 9.76 -7.44 7.20
N ALA A 7 8.51 -7.12 7.56
CA ALA A 7 7.80 -5.97 7.00
C ALA A 7 7.97 -4.66 7.77
N GLU A 8 8.75 -4.67 8.85
CA GLU A 8 9.04 -3.48 9.65
C GLU A 8 9.57 -2.29 8.80
N PRO A 9 10.48 -2.48 7.83
CA PRO A 9 10.94 -1.37 6.97
C PRO A 9 9.81 -0.78 6.13
N LEU A 10 8.92 -1.62 5.60
CA LEU A 10 7.75 -1.20 4.82
C LEU A 10 6.80 -0.35 5.68
N LEU A 11 6.51 -0.82 6.91
CA LEU A 11 5.64 -0.09 7.83
C LEU A 11 6.24 1.25 8.23
N ARG A 12 7.55 1.32 8.48
CA ARG A 12 8.24 2.59 8.75
C ARG A 12 8.18 3.54 7.57
N ALA A 13 8.40 3.06 6.35
CA ALA A 13 8.30 3.88 5.15
C ALA A 13 6.88 4.44 4.96
N LEU A 14 5.85 3.61 5.16
CA LEU A 14 4.43 4.01 5.12
C LEU A 14 4.09 5.08 6.16
N SER A 15 4.61 4.97 7.38
CA SER A 15 4.36 5.91 8.47
C SER A 15 5.21 7.18 8.40
N SER A 16 6.17 7.27 7.48
CA SER A 16 6.99 8.47 7.32
C SER A 16 6.17 9.65 6.80
N GLU A 17 6.54 10.86 7.20
CA GLU A 17 5.92 12.11 6.72
C GLU A 17 6.12 12.29 5.22
N ARG A 18 7.28 11.85 4.71
CA ARG A 18 7.63 11.89 3.28
C ARG A 18 8.10 10.51 2.82
N PRO A 19 7.16 9.65 2.39
CA PRO A 19 7.52 8.32 1.93
C PRO A 19 8.35 8.37 0.65
N PRO A 20 9.28 7.42 0.46
CA PRO A 20 10.02 7.30 -0.80
C PRO A 20 9.07 7.02 -1.96
N ALA A 21 9.38 7.52 -3.16
CA ALA A 21 8.51 7.41 -4.33
C ALA A 21 8.26 5.95 -4.71
N GLU A 22 9.29 5.11 -4.57
CA GLU A 22 9.32 3.69 -4.91
C GLU A 22 8.38 2.85 -4.02
N LEU A 23 7.96 3.39 -2.87
CA LEU A 23 6.98 2.72 -2.00
C LEU A 23 5.68 2.44 -2.75
N GLY A 24 5.26 3.33 -3.66
CA GLY A 24 4.05 3.14 -4.46
C GLY A 24 4.16 1.91 -5.36
N ALA A 25 5.28 1.73 -6.05
CA ALA A 25 5.52 0.58 -6.91
C ALA A 25 5.58 -0.72 -6.08
N LEU A 26 6.23 -0.69 -4.91
CA LEU A 26 6.30 -1.84 -4.01
C LEU A 26 4.90 -2.27 -3.53
N LEU A 27 4.07 -1.33 -3.10
CA LEU A 27 2.68 -1.62 -2.67
C LEU A 27 1.85 -2.19 -3.82
N CYS A 28 1.98 -1.63 -5.03
CA CYS A 28 1.27 -2.10 -6.22
C CYS A 28 1.68 -3.53 -6.62
N ASN A 29 2.96 -3.88 -6.48
CA ASN A 29 3.44 -5.23 -6.75
C ASN A 29 2.97 -6.22 -5.67
N LEU A 30 3.05 -5.84 -4.39
CA LEU A 30 2.59 -6.69 -3.29
C LEU A 30 1.10 -7.02 -3.42
N SER A 31 0.27 -6.05 -3.81
CA SER A 31 -1.18 -6.25 -3.93
C SER A 31 -1.61 -7.14 -5.10
N GLN A 32 -0.71 -7.54 -6.00
CA GLN A 32 -1.02 -8.53 -7.05
C GLN A 32 -1.21 -9.93 -6.46
N ALA A 33 -0.53 -10.25 -5.35
CA ALA A 33 -0.67 -11.52 -4.66
C ALA A 33 -1.82 -11.50 -3.64
N PRO A 34 -2.63 -12.57 -3.50
CA PRO A 34 -3.71 -12.66 -2.50
C PRO A 34 -3.23 -12.41 -1.06
N GLU A 35 -2.08 -12.95 -0.70
CA GLU A 35 -1.47 -12.78 0.63
C GLU A 35 -1.07 -11.33 0.87
N GLY A 36 -0.54 -10.67 -0.16
CA GLY A 36 -0.21 -9.25 -0.12
C GLY A 36 -1.45 -8.38 0.07
N ARG A 37 -2.54 -8.67 -0.65
CA ARG A 37 -3.83 -7.99 -0.42
C ARG A 37 -4.33 -8.18 1.01
N GLY A 38 -4.34 -9.43 1.50
CA GLY A 38 -4.76 -9.72 2.87
C GLY A 38 -3.91 -8.99 3.92
N ALA A 39 -2.62 -8.83 3.64
CA ALA A 39 -1.71 -8.11 4.52
C ALA A 39 -1.91 -6.58 4.51
N LEU A 40 -2.23 -6.00 3.34
CA LEU A 40 -2.55 -4.58 3.19
C LEU A 40 -3.95 -4.23 3.74
N LEU A 41 -4.88 -5.18 3.68
CA LEU A 41 -6.27 -5.06 4.15
C LEU A 41 -6.48 -5.63 5.56
N GLU A 42 -5.40 -5.80 6.33
CA GLU A 42 -5.45 -6.33 7.69
C GLU A 42 -6.45 -5.55 8.58
N PRO A 43 -7.15 -6.21 9.54
CA PRO A 43 -8.32 -5.63 10.22
C PRO A 43 -8.10 -4.31 10.97
N SER A 44 -6.86 -3.94 11.32
CA SER A 44 -6.58 -2.62 11.90
C SER A 44 -6.81 -1.48 10.90
N GLY A 45 -6.84 -1.79 9.60
CA GLY A 45 -7.07 -0.84 8.52
C GLY A 45 -6.00 0.24 8.38
N ARG A 46 -4.89 0.16 9.14
CA ARG A 46 -3.88 1.23 9.18
C ARG A 46 -3.23 1.47 7.83
N VAL A 47 -2.88 0.39 7.14
CA VAL A 47 -2.19 0.48 5.84
C VAL A 47 -3.13 1.02 4.77
N VAL A 48 -4.36 0.49 4.66
CA VAL A 48 -5.34 1.01 3.70
C VAL A 48 -5.72 2.47 3.96
N ARG A 49 -5.88 2.89 5.23
CA ARG A 49 -6.13 4.30 5.58
C ARG A 49 -4.97 5.20 5.15
N ARG A 50 -3.73 4.78 5.42
CA ARG A 50 -2.55 5.54 4.98
C ARG A 50 -2.45 5.61 3.46
N MET A 51 -2.76 4.52 2.75
CA MET A 51 -2.84 4.55 1.28
C MET A 51 -3.87 5.57 0.79
N LEU A 52 -5.07 5.62 1.38
CA LEU A 52 -6.09 6.62 1.01
C LEU A 52 -5.61 8.07 1.21
N GLU A 53 -4.88 8.36 2.29
CA GLU A 53 -4.26 9.67 2.50
C GLU A 53 -3.24 10.00 1.40
N LEU A 54 -2.41 9.02 1.02
CA LEU A 54 -1.36 9.20 0.02
C LEU A 54 -1.89 9.43 -1.39
N VAL A 55 -3.12 9.01 -1.72
CA VAL A 55 -3.75 9.31 -3.03
C VAL A 55 -3.83 10.82 -3.29
N SER A 56 -3.99 11.63 -2.25
CA SER A 56 -4.09 13.09 -2.35
C SER A 56 -2.77 13.80 -2.09
N TRP A 57 -1.67 13.08 -1.83
CA TRP A 57 -0.40 13.69 -1.44
C TRP A 57 0.32 14.32 -2.64
N PRO A 58 0.52 15.66 -2.68
CA PRO A 58 0.92 16.35 -3.90
C PRO A 58 2.40 16.15 -4.28
N GLU A 59 3.26 15.80 -3.32
CA GLU A 59 4.72 15.85 -3.49
C GLU A 59 5.30 14.77 -4.41
N SER A 60 4.60 13.64 -4.63
CA SER A 60 5.08 12.58 -5.52
C SER A 60 3.97 11.96 -6.37
N ALA A 61 3.99 12.25 -7.66
CA ALA A 61 3.07 11.63 -8.63
C ALA A 61 3.33 10.13 -8.81
N GLU A 62 4.57 9.70 -8.66
CA GLU A 62 4.96 8.30 -8.76
C GLU A 62 4.40 7.47 -7.60
N LEU A 63 4.57 7.96 -6.36
CA LEU A 63 3.98 7.33 -5.18
C LEU A 63 2.46 7.21 -5.33
N ARG A 64 1.80 8.31 -5.70
CA ARG A 64 0.35 8.35 -5.90
C ARG A 64 -0.12 7.30 -6.90
N ARG A 65 0.52 7.21 -8.08
CA ARG A 65 0.16 6.23 -9.11
C ARG A 65 0.25 4.80 -8.59
N GLY A 66 1.35 4.46 -7.90
CA GLY A 66 1.53 3.14 -7.32
C GLY A 66 0.50 2.81 -6.23
N VAL A 67 0.21 3.77 -5.34
CA VAL A 67 -0.82 3.63 -4.31
C VAL A 67 -2.21 3.43 -4.90
N VAL A 68 -2.58 4.18 -5.94
CA VAL A 68 -3.86 4.00 -6.65
C VAL A 68 -3.94 2.60 -7.28
N GLY A 69 -2.86 2.14 -7.91
CA GLY A 69 -2.77 0.77 -8.43
C GLY A 69 -2.92 -0.28 -7.33
N ALA A 70 -2.29 -0.07 -6.18
CA ALA A 70 -2.42 -0.96 -5.04
C ALA A 70 -3.86 -1.06 -4.52
N LEU A 71 -4.55 0.08 -4.37
CA LEU A 71 -5.95 0.14 -3.95
C LEU A 71 -6.88 -0.53 -4.97
N ARG A 72 -6.63 -0.35 -6.27
CA ARG A 72 -7.38 -1.04 -7.34
C ARG A 72 -7.29 -2.55 -7.17
N ASN A 73 -6.08 -3.09 -7.07
CA ASN A 73 -5.84 -4.53 -6.93
C ASN A 73 -6.49 -5.08 -5.64
N CYS A 74 -6.43 -4.30 -4.55
CA CYS A 74 -7.00 -4.71 -3.26
C CYS A 74 -8.53 -4.74 -3.22
N CYS A 75 -9.21 -3.76 -3.84
CA CYS A 75 -10.62 -3.49 -3.55
C CYS A 75 -11.56 -3.51 -4.76
N PHE A 76 -11.03 -3.55 -5.99
CA PHE A 76 -11.82 -3.37 -7.22
C PHE A 76 -11.56 -4.42 -8.29
N GLU A 77 -10.67 -5.39 -8.04
CA GLU A 77 -10.59 -6.57 -8.91
C GLU A 77 -11.80 -7.47 -8.66
N HIS A 78 -12.67 -7.51 -9.66
CA HIS A 78 -13.83 -8.39 -9.72
C HIS A 78 -13.29 -9.79 -10.04
N GLY A 79 -13.69 -10.78 -9.24
CA GLY A 79 -13.27 -12.16 -9.43
C GLY A 79 -13.57 -12.66 -10.84
N GLU A 80 -12.65 -13.46 -11.37
CA GLU A 80 -13.03 -14.59 -12.22
C GLU A 80 -13.34 -15.80 -11.35
#